data_AF-Q99LR0-F1
#
_entry.id   AF-Q99LR0-F1
#
_cell.length_a   1.000
_cell.length_b   1.000
_cell.length_c   1.000
_cell.angle_alpha   90.00
_cell.angle_beta   90.00
_cell.angle_gamma   90.00
#
_symmetry.space_group_name_H-M   'P 1'
#
loop_
_entity.id
_entity.type
_entity.pdbx_description
1 polymer ?
#
loop_
_entity_poly.entity_id
_entity_poly.type
_entity_poly.pdbx_seq_one_letter_code
_entity_poly.pdbx_strand_id
1 'polypeptide(L)' 'QQVSLVINYDLPTNRENYIHRIGRGGRFGRKGVAINMVTEEDKRTLRDIETFYNTSIEEMPLNVADLI' A
#
# COMPACT_ATOMS: atom_id res chain seq x y z
N GLN A 1 3.26 -16.06 -11.97
CA GLN A 1 3.14 -15.79 -10.52
C GLN A 1 2.00 -14.81 -10.31
N GLN A 2 1.01 -15.20 -9.51
CA GLN A 2 -0.20 -14.42 -9.24
C GLN A 2 -0.08 -13.86 -7.81
N VAL A 3 0.44 -12.64 -7.69
CA VAL A 3 0.54 -11.94 -6.41
C VAL A 3 -0.77 -11.17 -6.21
N SER A 4 -1.50 -11.47 -5.13
CA SER A 4 -2.74 -10.78 -4.74
C SER A 4 -2.53 -9.81 -3.59
N LEU A 5 -1.48 -10.01 -2.78
CA LEU A 5 -1.18 -9.23 -1.59
C LEU A 5 0.28 -8.77 -1.62
N VAL A 6 0.50 -7.49 -1.35
CA VAL A 6 1.83 -6.89 -1.14
C VAL A 6 1.88 -6.35 0.29
N ILE A 7 2.92 -6.71 1.05
CA ILE A 7 3.16 -6.17 2.39
C ILE A 7 4.43 -5.33 2.34
N ASN A 8 4.30 -4.05 2.66
CA ASN A 8 5.43 -3.16 2.87
C ASN A 8 5.76 -3.19 4.37
N TYR A 9 6.77 -3.99 4.72
CA TYR A 9 7.28 -4.07 6.10
C TYR A 9 7.87 -2.73 6.56
N ASP A 10 8.66 -2.10 5.69
CA ASP A 10 9.09 -0.71 5.83
C ASP A 10 8.48 0.13 4.71
N LEU A 11 8.06 1.34 5.04
CA LEU A 11 7.53 2.27 4.05
C LEU A 11 8.67 2.77 3.14
N PRO A 12 8.51 2.78 1.80
CA PRO A 12 9.52 3.33 0.90
C PRO A 12 9.76 4.81 1.20
N THR A 13 11.02 5.20 1.29
CA THR A 13 11.43 6.61 1.48
C THR A 13 11.18 7.48 0.24
N ASN A 14 11.03 6.85 -0.93
CA ASN A 14 10.73 7.51 -2.19
C ASN A 14 9.33 7.07 -2.67
N ARG A 15 8.49 8.05 -3.03
CA ARG A 15 7.10 7.82 -3.44
C ARG A 15 6.98 7.05 -4.76
N GLU A 16 7.88 7.26 -5.70
CA GLU A 16 7.90 6.54 -6.98
C GLU A 16 8.18 5.04 -6.75
N ASN A 17 9.00 4.69 -5.76
CA ASN A 17 9.21 3.29 -5.39
C ASN A 17 7.95 2.63 -4.80
N TYR A 18 7.06 3.40 -4.17
CA TYR A 18 5.81 2.89 -3.60
C TYR A 18 4.90 2.30 -4.69
N ILE A 19 4.65 3.03 -5.78
CA ILE A 19 3.77 2.55 -6.86
C ILE A 19 4.34 1.29 -7.53
N HIS A 20 5.66 1.21 -7.69
CA HIS A 20 6.32 0.04 -8.26
C HIS A 20 6.26 -1.19 -7.35
N ARG A 21 6.26 -1.02 -6.02
CA ARG A 21 6.09 -2.12 -5.06
C ARG A 21 4.68 -2.66 -5.08
N ILE A 22 3.67 -1.80 -4.92
CA ILE A 22 2.27 -2.26 -4.85
C ILE A 22 1.77 -2.78 -6.21
N GLY A 23 2.31 -2.27 -7.32
CA GLY A 23 2.04 -2.75 -8.67
C GLY A 23 2.57 -4.16 -8.99
N ARG A 24 3.24 -4.83 -8.03
CA ARG A 24 3.53 -6.27 -8.12
C ARG A 24 2.26 -7.11 -7.97
N GLY A 25 1.29 -6.64 -7.17
CA GLY A 25 -0.05 -7.20 -7.06
C GLY A 25 -0.98 -6.70 -8.18
N GLY A 26 -2.15 -7.32 -8.34
CA GLY A 26 -3.21 -6.78 -9.21
C GLY A 26 -2.87 -6.64 -10.70
N ARG A 27 -1.95 -7.46 -11.23
CA ARG A 27 -1.53 -7.39 -12.64
C ARG A 27 -2.70 -7.70 -13.59
N PHE A 28 -2.68 -7.05 -14.76
CA PHE A 28 -3.70 -7.21 -15.82
C PHE A 28 -5.12 -6.82 -15.38
N GLY A 29 -5.24 -5.73 -14.61
CA GLY A 29 -6.54 -5.21 -14.15
C GLY A 29 -7.20 -6.05 -13.06
N ARG A 30 -6.49 -7.02 -12.49
CA ARG A 30 -6.96 -7.78 -11.33
C ARG A 30 -6.90 -6.90 -10.08
N LYS A 31 -7.82 -7.13 -9.14
CA LYS A 31 -7.72 -6.50 -7.81
C LYS A 31 -6.55 -7.08 -7.03
N GLY A 32 -5.93 -6.25 -6.20
CA GLY A 32 -4.87 -6.63 -5.28
C GLY A 32 -4.92 -5.74 -4.04
N VAL A 33 -4.33 -6.23 -2.96
CA VAL A 33 -4.29 -5.54 -1.66
C VAL A 33 -2.85 -5.18 -1.35
N ALA A 34 -2.64 -3.98 -0.80
CA ALA A 34 -1.37 -3.54 -0.26
C ALA A 34 -1.52 -3.17 1.22
N ILE A 35 -0.69 -3.72 2.09
CA ILE A 35 -0.67 -3.42 3.52
C ILE A 35 0.66 -2.76 3.86
N ASN A 36 0.61 -1.63 4.55
CA ASN A 36 1.79 -0.91 5.00
C ASN A 36 1.92 -1.03 6.51
N MET A 37 3.05 -1.55 6.98
CA MET A 37 3.46 -1.37 8.36
C MET A 37 4.11 0.01 8.46
N VAL A 38 3.61 0.84 9.37
CA VAL A 38 4.00 2.24 9.50
C VAL A 38 4.33 2.55 10.95
N THR A 39 5.40 3.30 11.15
CA THR A 39 5.73 3.92 12.43
C THR A 39 5.16 5.35 12.50
N GLU A 40 5.29 6.00 13.66
CA GLU A 40 4.89 7.41 13.81
C GLU A 40 5.68 8.34 12.87
N GLU A 41 6.96 8.03 12.61
CA GLU A 41 7.83 8.82 11.74
C GLU A 41 7.42 8.70 10.26
N ASP A 42 6.84 7.57 9.88
CA ASP A 42 6.39 7.29 8.51
C ASP A 42 5.10 8.03 8.12
N LYS A 43 4.33 8.53 9.10
CA LYS A 43 3.02 9.15 8.85
C LYS A 43 3.11 10.34 7.88
N ARG A 44 4.21 11.10 7.92
CA ARG A 44 4.41 12.21 6.99
C ARG A 44 4.60 11.70 5.56
N THR A 45 5.49 10.73 5.39
CA THR A 45 5.77 10.09 4.09
C THR A 45 4.51 9.43 3.52
N LEU A 46 3.70 8.77 4.36
CA LEU A 46 2.44 8.16 3.94
C LEU A 46 1.45 9.20 3.40
N ARG A 47 1.26 10.32 4.10
CA ARG A 47 0.40 11.42 3.65
C ARG A 47 0.89 12.06 2.35
N ASP A 48 2.21 12.17 2.19
CA ASP A 48 2.81 12.68 0.96
C ASP A 48 2.51 11.75 -0.23
N ILE A 49 2.54 10.43 -0.02
CA ILE A 49 2.15 9.42 -1.02
C ILE A 49 0.66 9.54 -1.37
N GLU A 50 -0.23 9.60 -0.36
CA GLU A 50 -1.68 9.75 -0.56
C GLU A 50 -2.01 11.00 -1.38
N THR A 51 -1.45 12.14 -0.97
CA THR A 51 -1.70 13.44 -1.61
C THR A 51 -1.16 13.46 -3.05
N PHE A 52 0.05 12.94 -3.26
CA PHE A 52 0.69 12.95 -4.57
C PHE A 52 -0.05 12.08 -5.60
N TYR A 53 -0.48 10.89 -5.20
CA TYR A 53 -1.22 9.97 -6.08
C TYR A 53 -2.73 10.16 -6.04
N ASN A 54 -3.23 11.11 -5.23
CA ASN A 54 -4.65 11.35 -4.99
C ASN A 54 -5.39 10.04 -4.65
N THR A 55 -4.84 9.29 -3.70
CA THR A 55 -5.39 8.03 -3.21
C THR A 55 -5.63 8.10 -1.71
N SER A 56 -6.52 7.24 -1.21
CA SER A 56 -6.68 6.99 0.22
C SER A 56 -6.00 5.69 0.61
N ILE A 57 -5.29 5.70 1.73
CA ILE A 57 -4.70 4.55 2.40
C ILE A 57 -5.34 4.48 3.80
N GLU A 58 -6.40 3.69 3.90
CA GLU A 58 -7.19 3.56 5.12
C GLU A 58 -6.48 2.68 6.16
N GLU A 59 -6.76 2.95 7.44
CA GLU A 59 -6.31 2.10 8.53
C GLU A 59 -6.92 0.70 8.38
N MET A 60 -6.10 -0.34 8.61
CA MET A 60 -6.57 -1.71 8.44
C MET A 60 -7.66 -2.03 9.49
N PRO A 61 -8.86 -2.47 9.08
CA PRO A 61 -9.91 -2.87 9.99
C PRO A 61 -9.49 -4.10 10.80
N LEU A 62 -10.08 -4.26 11.99
CA LEU A 62 -9.87 -5.44 12.85
C LEU A 62 -10.26 -6.75 12.15
N ASN A 63 -11.27 -6.70 11.27
CA ASN A 63 -11.69 -7.84 10.48
C ASN A 63 -11.08 -7.78 9.07
N VAL A 64 -10.04 -8.59 8.85
CA VAL A 64 -9.36 -8.69 7.55
C VAL A 64 -10.22 -9.45 6.52
N ALA A 65 -11.22 -10.24 6.95
CA ALA A 65 -12.06 -11.00 6.03
C ALA A 65 -12.94 -10.11 5.13
N ASP A 66 -13.18 -8.86 5.54
CA ASP A 66 -13.99 -7.91 4.77
C ASP A 66 -13.20 -7.24 3.62
N LEU A 67 -11.88 -7.46 3.54
CA LEU A 67 -10.96 -6.84 2.57
C LEU A 67 -10.58 -7.73 1.37
N ILE A 68 -10.93 -9.02 1.40
CA ILE A 68 -10.56 -10.03 0.39
C ILE A 68 -11.81 -10.47 -0.38
#